data_AF-D8FEP8-F1
#
_entry.id   AF-D8FEP8-F1
#
_cell.length_a   1.000
_cell.length_b   1.000
_cell.length_c   1.000
_cell.angle_alpha   90.00
_cell.angle_beta   90.00
_cell.angle_gamma   90.00
#
_symmetry.space_group_name_H-M   'P 1'
#
loop_
_entity.id
_entity.type
_entity.pdbx_description
1 polymer ?
#
loop_
_entity_poly.entity_id
_entity_poly.type
_entity_poly.pdbx_seq_one_letter_code
_entity_poly.pdbx_strand_id
1 'polypeptide(L)'
;MTRQRSVAESHGISRRKLVELEQSFVHCGALGLLPKLSFLEIDARLEQLVVLIKRARPHERSNHALRISEALGFPGGDLEIIRLVQRCHGYGHRMKEKDIRYFEELQHILNSAARQRAWMAT
;
A
#
# COMPACT_ATOMS: atom_id res chain seq x y z
N MET A 1 5.63 -28.54 17.57
CA MET A 1 5.21 -27.25 16.96
C MET A 1 4.62 -27.55 15.58
N THR A 2 3.40 -27.10 15.30
CA THR A 2 2.78 -27.24 13.96
C THR A 2 3.58 -26.42 12.93
N ARG A 3 3.82 -26.98 11.72
CA ARG A 3 4.64 -26.33 10.67
C ARG A 3 4.24 -24.88 10.40
N GLN A 4 2.93 -24.58 10.34
CA GLN A 4 2.40 -23.23 10.16
C GLN A 4 2.84 -22.24 11.24
N ARG A 5 3.04 -22.69 12.49
CA ARG A 5 3.44 -21.82 13.60
C ARG A 5 4.90 -21.39 13.47
N SER A 6 5.77 -22.33 13.11
CA SER A 6 7.18 -22.07 12.82
C SER A 6 7.36 -21.12 11.62
N VAL A 7 6.59 -21.33 10.55
CA VAL A 7 6.62 -20.47 9.35
C VAL A 7 6.08 -19.06 9.65
N ALA A 8 5.02 -18.93 10.44
CA ALA A 8 4.50 -17.63 10.84
C ALA A 8 5.52 -16.82 11.66
N GLU A 9 6.19 -17.47 12.62
CA GLU A 9 7.23 -16.88 13.46
C GLU A 9 8.47 -16.47 12.63
N SER A 10 8.93 -17.30 11.68
CA SER A 10 10.09 -16.97 10.85
C SER A 10 9.87 -15.78 9.92
N HIS A 11 8.61 -15.47 9.59
CA HIS A 11 8.24 -14.33 8.74
C HIS A 11 7.63 -13.16 9.52
N GLY A 12 7.58 -13.22 10.85
CA GLY A 12 7.04 -12.14 11.69
C GLY A 12 5.56 -11.83 11.43
N ILE A 13 4.79 -12.82 10.96
CA ILE A 13 3.36 -12.67 10.67
C ILE A 13 2.52 -13.49 11.65
N SER A 14 1.27 -13.06 11.88
CA SER A 14 0.37 -13.84 12.72
C SER A 14 -0.05 -15.14 12.02
N ARG A 15 -0.30 -16.20 12.81
CA ARG A 15 -0.84 -17.47 12.29
C ARG A 15 -2.14 -17.26 11.50
N ARG A 16 -3.01 -16.36 11.97
CA ARG A 16 -4.26 -16.01 11.28
C ARG A 16 -3.98 -15.45 9.89
N LYS A 17 -2.99 -14.56 9.76
CA LYS A 17 -2.59 -13.99 8.47
C LYS A 17 -2.03 -15.05 7.53
N LEU A 18 -1.23 -15.99 8.03
CA LEU A 18 -0.71 -17.09 7.24
C LEU A 18 -1.83 -17.97 6.67
N VAL A 19 -2.83 -18.31 7.49
CA VAL A 19 -4.01 -19.09 7.05
C VAL A 19 -4.82 -18.33 5.99
N GLU A 20 -5.01 -17.01 6.16
CA GLU A 20 -5.66 -16.16 5.16
C GLU A 20 -4.91 -16.18 3.82
N LEU A 21 -3.58 -16.09 3.85
CA LEU A 21 -2.74 -16.11 2.66
C LEU A 21 -2.77 -17.48 1.96
N GLU A 22 -2.71 -18.57 2.73
CA GLU A 22 -2.85 -19.94 2.20
C GLU A 22 -4.21 -20.12 1.51
N GLN A 23 -5.31 -19.70 2.15
CA GLN A 23 -6.65 -19.77 1.56
C GLN A 23 -6.76 -18.91 0.29
N SER A 24 -6.22 -17.70 0.32
CA SER A 24 -6.24 -16.79 -0.83
C SER A 24 -5.40 -17.35 -2.00
N PHE A 25 -4.28 -17.99 -1.69
CA PHE A 25 -3.44 -18.66 -2.69
C PHE A 25 -4.12 -19.88 -3.30
N VAL A 26 -4.76 -20.72 -2.49
CA VAL A 26 -5.52 -21.88 -3.00
C VAL A 26 -6.64 -21.43 -3.93
N HIS A 27 -7.30 -20.31 -3.62
CA HIS A 27 -8.43 -19.80 -4.39
C HIS A 27 -8.03 -19.11 -5.70
N CYS A 28 -7.01 -18.24 -5.65
CA CYS A 28 -6.64 -17.31 -6.73
C CYS A 28 -5.21 -17.50 -7.23
N GLY A 29 -4.49 -18.53 -6.79
CA GLY A 29 -3.07 -18.72 -7.08
C GLY A 29 -2.21 -17.60 -6.47
N ALA A 30 -1.02 -17.37 -7.05
CA ALA A 30 -0.12 -16.30 -6.60
C ALA A 30 -0.78 -14.90 -6.59
N LEU A 31 -1.81 -14.69 -7.42
CA LEU A 31 -2.55 -13.43 -7.47
C LEU A 31 -3.37 -13.16 -6.20
N GLY A 32 -3.81 -14.21 -5.49
CA GLY A 32 -4.50 -14.07 -4.20
C GLY A 32 -3.60 -13.57 -3.08
N LEU A 33 -2.28 -13.57 -3.29
CA LEU A 33 -1.30 -13.01 -2.35
C LEU A 33 -1.08 -11.51 -2.57
N LEU A 34 -1.60 -10.94 -3.66
CA LEU A 34 -1.45 -9.51 -3.92
C LEU A 34 -2.24 -8.71 -2.87
N PRO A 35 -1.62 -7.69 -2.24
CA PRO A 35 -2.32 -6.83 -1.31
C PRO A 35 -3.44 -6.08 -2.06
N LYS A 36 -4.59 -5.90 -1.39
CA LYS A 36 -5.63 -5.00 -1.89
C LYS A 36 -5.00 -3.62 -2.08
N LEU A 37 -5.18 -3.07 -3.27
CA LEU A 37 -4.72 -1.72 -3.56
C LEU A 37 -5.42 -0.75 -2.63
N SER A 38 -4.61 0.00 -1.88
CA SER A 38 -5.06 1.14 -1.09
C SER A 38 -4.50 2.37 -1.78
N PHE A 39 -5.40 3.14 -2.37
CA PHE A 39 -5.05 4.45 -2.92
C PHE A 39 -5.22 5.46 -1.79
N LEU A 40 -4.14 6.16 -1.50
CA LEU A 40 -4.16 7.26 -0.56
C LEU A 40 -4.15 8.55 -1.36
N GLU A 41 -5.22 9.32 -1.28
CA GLU A 41 -5.23 10.67 -1.85
C GLU A 41 -4.36 11.59 -1.00
N ILE A 42 -3.30 12.11 -1.61
CA ILE A 42 -2.38 13.06 -0.98
C ILE A 42 -2.52 14.39 -1.72
N ASP A 43 -2.65 15.50 -0.99
CA ASP A 43 -2.66 16.83 -1.59
C ASP A 43 -1.35 17.04 -2.37
N ALA A 44 -1.46 17.40 -3.65
CA ALA A 44 -0.31 17.56 -4.52
C ALA A 44 0.69 18.61 -4.02
N ARG A 45 0.22 19.65 -3.33
CA ARG A 45 1.07 20.69 -2.72
C ARG A 45 1.85 20.14 -1.54
N LEU A 46 1.23 19.26 -0.74
CA LEU A 46 1.90 18.56 0.35
C LEU A 46 2.99 17.63 -0.20
N GLU A 47 2.68 16.84 -1.23
CA GLU A 47 3.66 15.97 -1.88
C GLU A 47 4.86 16.78 -2.40
N GLN A 48 4.60 17.85 -3.16
CA GLN A 48 5.64 18.73 -3.70
C GLN A 48 6.51 19.34 -2.61
N LEU A 49 5.90 19.84 -1.52
CA LEU A 49 6.63 20.40 -0.39
C LEU A 49 7.57 19.37 0.24
N VAL A 50 7.06 18.17 0.53
CA VAL A 50 7.85 17.10 1.15
C VAL A 50 9.05 16.72 0.27
N VAL A 51 8.83 16.64 -1.04
CA VAL A 51 9.88 16.34 -2.03
C VAL A 51 10.91 17.45 -2.11
N LEU A 52 10.47 18.72 -2.15
CA LEU A 52 11.36 19.88 -2.19
C LEU A 52 12.25 19.94 -0.95
N ILE A 53 11.67 19.75 0.24
CA ILE A 53 12.41 19.72 1.51
C ILE A 53 13.44 18.59 1.48
N LYS A 54 13.04 17.37 1.07
CA LYS A 54 13.94 16.22 1.03
C LYS A 54 15.09 16.40 0.03
N ARG A 55 14.85 17.08 -1.10
CA ARG A 55 15.90 17.42 -2.08
C ARG A 55 16.84 18.52 -1.58
N ALA A 56 16.29 19.58 -0.98
CA ALA A 56 17.07 20.70 -0.47
C ALA A 56 17.87 20.32 0.79
N ARG A 57 17.32 19.44 1.64
CA ARG A 57 17.91 18.99 2.90
C ARG A 57 17.71 17.47 3.09
N PRO A 58 18.57 16.63 2.47
CA PRO A 58 18.41 15.17 2.49
C PRO A 58 18.41 14.54 3.88
N HIS A 59 19.15 15.11 4.83
CA HIS A 59 19.28 14.58 6.19
C HIS A 59 18.20 15.10 7.15
N GLU A 60 17.32 15.98 6.67
CA GLU A 60 16.32 16.58 7.53
C GLU A 60 15.22 15.60 7.92
N ARG A 61 14.74 15.74 9.16
CA ARG A 61 13.69 14.87 9.71
C ARG A 61 12.33 15.27 9.16
N SER A 62 11.44 14.28 9.02
CA SER A 62 10.06 14.47 8.53
C SER A 62 9.24 15.47 9.36
N ASN A 63 9.61 15.71 10.63
CA ASN A 63 8.96 16.71 11.50
C ASN A 63 9.07 18.14 10.95
N HIS A 64 10.13 18.48 10.22
CA HIS A 64 10.24 19.82 9.63
C HIS A 64 9.24 20.01 8.49
N ALA A 65 9.07 18.99 7.66
CA ALA A 65 8.04 19.00 6.62
C ALA A 65 6.63 19.10 7.22
N LEU A 66 6.38 18.43 8.35
CA LEU A 66 5.11 18.53 9.08
C LEU A 66 4.84 19.96 9.55
N ARG A 67 5.80 20.57 10.26
CA ARG A 67 5.64 21.94 10.78
C ARG A 67 5.42 22.96 9.67
N ILE A 68 6.07 22.78 8.52
CA ILE A 68 5.88 23.67 7.37
C ILE A 68 4.51 23.42 6.73
N SER A 69 4.07 22.16 6.59
CA SER A 69 2.72 21.87 6.06
C SER A 69 1.61 22.42 6.95
N GLU A 70 1.78 22.35 8.27
CA GLU A 70 0.85 22.93 9.26
C GLU A 70 0.82 24.45 9.14
N ALA A 71 1.98 25.10 9.07
CA ALA A 71 2.08 26.55 8.93
C ALA A 71 1.46 27.06 7.61
N LEU A 72 1.52 26.27 6.54
CA LEU A 72 0.92 26.59 5.25
C LEU A 72 -0.55 26.18 5.14
N GLY A 73 -1.12 25.53 6.16
CA GLY A 73 -2.51 25.09 6.18
C GLY A 73 -2.83 24.03 5.12
N PHE A 74 -1.88 23.15 4.78
CA PHE A 74 -2.12 22.08 3.82
C PHE A 74 -2.98 20.97 4.44
N PRO A 75 -4.06 20.53 3.75
CA PRO A 75 -4.90 19.44 4.23
C PRO A 75 -4.12 18.11 4.20
N GLY A 76 -4.39 17.24 5.18
CA GLY A 76 -3.80 15.88 5.22
C GLY A 76 -2.32 15.82 5.60
N GLY A 77 -1.76 16.89 6.17
CA GLY A 77 -0.42 16.92 6.73
C GLY A 77 -0.32 16.07 8.01
N ASP A 78 -0.15 14.76 7.86
CA ASP A 78 0.20 13.86 8.95
C ASP A 78 1.61 13.28 8.75
N LEU A 79 2.28 13.00 9.86
CA LEU A 79 3.64 12.49 9.89
C LEU A 79 3.77 11.14 9.17
N GLU A 80 2.74 10.28 9.24
CA GLU A 80 2.72 9.02 8.49
C GLU A 80 2.65 9.24 6.98
N ILE A 81 1.81 10.17 6.54
CA ILE A 81 1.65 10.57 5.13
C ILE A 81 2.96 11.15 4.60
N ILE A 82 3.60 12.05 5.36
CA ILE A 82 4.89 12.64 4.99
C ILE A 82 5.98 11.59 4.87
N ARG A 83 6.07 10.66 5.83
CA ARG A 83 7.03 9.54 5.77
C ARG A 83 6.73 8.61 4.60
N LEU A 84 5.47 8.38 4.28
CA LEU A 84 5.05 7.60 3.13
C LEU A 84 5.51 8.27 1.83
N VAL A 85 5.23 9.56 1.64
CA VAL A 85 5.72 10.34 0.49
C VAL A 85 7.23 10.24 0.38
N GLN A 86 7.98 10.40 1.47
CA GLN A 86 9.46 10.31 1.44
C GLN A 86 9.97 8.92 1.03
N ARG A 87 9.30 7.83 1.44
CA ARG A 87 9.68 6.45 1.08
C ARG A 87 9.31 6.10 -0.35
N CYS A 88 8.14 6.56 -0.80
CA CYS A 88 7.57 6.23 -2.10
C CYS A 88 8.04 7.18 -3.21
N HIS A 89 8.55 8.36 -2.87
CA HIS A 89 9.05 9.32 -3.83
C HIS A 89 10.19 8.72 -4.66
N GLY A 90 10.01 8.67 -5.98
CA GLY A 90 10.95 8.04 -6.92
C GLY A 90 10.72 6.55 -7.15
N TYR A 91 9.92 5.89 -6.31
CA TYR A 91 9.57 4.46 -6.41
C TYR A 91 8.13 4.22 -6.90
N GLY A 92 7.31 5.27 -7.04
CA GLY A 92 5.89 5.15 -7.37
C GLY A 92 5.57 5.12 -8.86
N HIS A 93 4.86 4.08 -9.30
CA HIS A 93 3.82 4.22 -10.32
C HIS A 93 2.98 5.44 -9.95
N ARG A 94 2.81 6.34 -10.92
CA ARG A 94 2.28 7.67 -10.60
C ARG A 94 0.81 7.46 -10.24
N MET A 95 0.23 8.28 -9.36
CA MET A 95 -1.24 8.37 -9.21
C MET A 95 -1.90 8.95 -10.48
N LYS A 96 -1.39 8.60 -11.67
CA LYS A 96 -2.03 8.85 -12.94
C LYS A 96 -3.23 7.92 -13.00
N GLU A 97 -4.33 8.47 -13.47
CA GLU A 97 -5.59 7.78 -13.69
C GLU A 97 -5.44 6.47 -14.51
N LYS A 98 -4.39 6.34 -15.33
CA LYS A 98 -4.07 5.11 -16.05
C LYS A 98 -3.53 4.00 -15.14
N ASP A 99 -2.63 4.33 -14.21
CA ASP A 99 -2.05 3.37 -13.29
C ASP A 99 -3.12 2.92 -12.29
N ILE A 100 -3.94 3.86 -11.80
CA ILE A 100 -5.11 3.57 -10.95
C ILE A 100 -6.06 2.59 -11.66
N ARG A 101 -6.52 2.93 -12.89
CA ARG A 101 -7.41 2.06 -13.67
C ARG A 101 -6.82 0.68 -13.93
N TYR A 102 -5.55 0.60 -14.30
CA TYR A 102 -4.87 -0.69 -14.53
C TYR A 102 -4.96 -1.60 -13.29
N PHE A 103 -4.69 -1.03 -12.12
CA PHE A 103 -4.71 -1.75 -10.85
C PHE A 103 -6.14 -2.09 -10.40
N GLU A 104 -7.12 -1.20 -10.61
CA GLU A 104 -8.54 -1.47 -10.37
C GLU A 104 -9.09 -2.57 -11.27
N GLU A 105 -8.75 -2.57 -12.57
CA GLU A 105 -9.14 -3.60 -13.52
C GLU A 105 -8.57 -4.97 -13.16
N LEU A 106 -7.29 -5.03 -12.76
CA LEU A 106 -6.70 -6.26 -12.23
C LEU A 106 -7.49 -6.78 -11.01
N GLN A 107 -7.80 -5.89 -10.06
CA GLN A 107 -8.57 -6.27 -8.88
C GLN A 107 -9.99 -6.75 -9.25
N HIS A 108 -10.62 -6.13 -10.24
CA HIS A 108 -11.94 -6.52 -10.75
C HIS A 108 -11.91 -7.92 -11.38
N ILE A 109 -10.91 -8.21 -12.22
CA ILE A 109 -10.71 -9.53 -12.83
C ILE A 109 -10.53 -10.59 -11.73
N LEU A 110 -9.72 -10.31 -10.71
CA LEU A 110 -9.51 -11.22 -9.58
C LEU A 110 -10.80 -11.52 -8.84
N ASN A 111 -11.58 -10.48 -8.52
CA ASN A 111 -12.87 -10.63 -7.85
C ASN A 111 -13.87 -11.40 -8.71
N SER A 112 -13.86 -11.21 -10.03
CA SER A 112 -14.72 -11.94 -10.96
C SER A 112 -14.36 -13.43 -11.02
N ALA A 113 -13.08 -13.76 -11.18
CA ALA A 113 -12.58 -15.13 -11.18
C ALA A 113 -12.88 -15.85 -9.86
N ALA A 114 -12.73 -15.16 -8.73
CA ALA A 114 -13.06 -15.68 -7.42
C ALA A 114 -14.56 -16.04 -7.29
N ARG A 115 -15.46 -15.21 -7.85
CA ARG A 115 -16.92 -15.46 -7.84
C ARG A 115 -17.32 -16.62 -8.73
N GLN A 116 -16.75 -16.72 -9.93
CA GLN A 116 -17.05 -17.83 -10.85
C GLN A 116 -16.65 -19.18 -10.26
N ARG A 117 -15.48 -19.27 -9.62
CA ARG A 117 -15.05 -20.51 -8.94
C ARG A 117 -15.91 -20.86 -7.73
N ALA A 118 -16.37 -19.87 -6.97
CA ALA A 118 -17.29 -20.11 -5.86
C ALA A 118 -18.64 -20.67 -6.34
N TRP A 119 -19.13 -20.22 -7.50
CA TRP A 119 -20.38 -20.70 -8.10
C TRP A 119 -20.27 -22.12 -8.68
N MET A 120 -19.08 -22.52 -9.15
CA MET A 120 -18.84 -23.90 -9.64
C MET A 120 -18.56 -24.91 -8.53
N ALA A 121 -18.37 -24.46 -7.28
CA ALA A 121 -18.09 -25.32 -6.12
C ALA A 121 -19.34 -25.63 -5.28
N THR A 122 -20.49 -25.04 -5.62
CA THR A 122 -21.85 -25.35 -5.12
C THR A 122 -22.60 -26.19 -6.13
#